data_AF-X1B6Q9-F1
#
_entry.id   AF-X1B6Q9-F1
#
_cell.length_a   1.000
_cell.length_b   1.000
_cell.length_c   1.000
_cell.angle_alpha   90.00
_cell.angle_beta   90.00
_cell.angle_gamma   90.00
#
_symmetry.space_group_name_H-M   'P 1'
#
loop_
_entity.id
_entity.type
_entity.pdbx_description
1 polymer ?
#
loop_
_entity_poly.entity_id
_entity_poly.type
_entity_poly.pdbx_seq_one_letter_code
_entity_poly.pdbx_strand_id
1 'polypeptide(L)' 'QLLGKIPFEVEVGVQSDRGIPFVIKYSNYDSAKAFKEIVKKIQEILEK' A
#
# COMPACT_ATOMS: atom_id res chain seq x y z
N GLN A 1 -7.41 -16.46 -1.73
CA GLN A 1 -7.77 -15.82 -0.44
C GLN A 1 -7.62 -14.32 -0.59
N LEU A 2 -8.52 -13.53 0.00
CA LEU A 2 -8.37 -12.06 0.03
C LEU A 2 -7.24 -11.66 0.98
N LEU A 3 -6.26 -10.88 0.51
CA LEU A 3 -5.09 -10.48 1.30
C LEU A 3 -5.31 -9.18 2.09
N GLY A 4 -6.19 -8.32 1.61
CA GLY A 4 -6.56 -7.07 2.27
C GLY A 4 -7.35 -6.14 1.35
N LYS A 5 -7.57 -4.91 1.81
CA LYS A 5 -8.22 -3.84 1.06
C LYS A 5 -7.40 -2.57 1.23
N ILE A 6 -7.10 -1.90 0.14
CA ILE A 6 -6.43 -0.59 0.15
C ILE A 6 -7.54 0.48 0.12
N PRO A 7 -7.64 1.35 1.13
CA PRO A 7 -8.57 2.48 1.09
C PRO A 7 -8.19 3.47 -0.02
N PHE A 8 -9.20 4.11 -0.59
CA PHE A 8 -8.99 5.19 -1.57
C PHE A 8 -8.70 6.50 -0.85
N GLU A 9 -7.65 7.19 -1.27
CA GLU A 9 -7.26 8.51 -0.78
C GLU A 9 -6.96 9.41 -2.00
N VAL A 10 -7.52 10.62 -2.02
CA VAL A 10 -7.48 11.51 -3.19
C VAL A 10 -6.03 11.93 -3.50
N GLU A 11 -5.27 12.21 -2.46
CA GLU A 11 -3.87 12.64 -2.52
C GLU A 11 -2.98 11.56 -3.14
N VAL A 12 -3.28 10.28 -2.86
CA VAL A 12 -2.57 9.13 -3.44
C VAL A 12 -2.80 9.05 -4.95
N GLY A 13 -4.05 9.28 -5.40
CA GLY A 13 -4.37 9.36 -6.81
C GLY A 13 -3.56 10.44 -7.54
N VAL A 14 -3.50 11.65 -6.97
CA VAL A 14 -2.76 12.78 -7.55
C VAL A 14 -1.24 12.57 -7.57
N GLN A 15 -0.66 11.85 -6.60
CA GLN A 15 0.78 11.57 -6.62
C GLN A 15 1.20 10.55 -7.67
N SER A 16 0.29 9.66 -8.10
CA SER A 16 0.60 8.67 -9.14
C SER A 16 1.12 9.36 -10.41
N ASP A 17 0.54 10.49 -10.77
CA ASP A 17 0.94 11.30 -11.94
C ASP A 17 2.36 11.90 -11.81
N ARG A 18 2.88 11.99 -10.58
CA ARG A 18 4.21 12.55 -10.29
C ARG A 18 5.30 11.48 -10.24
N GLY A 19 4.96 10.21 -10.40
CA GLY A 19 5.92 9.09 -10.40
C GLY A 19 6.55 8.79 -9.04
N ILE A 20 6.04 9.36 -7.94
CA ILE A 20 6.54 9.06 -6.59
C ILE A 20 5.62 8.05 -5.92
N PRO A 21 6.13 6.88 -5.47
CA PRO A 21 5.31 5.89 -4.80
C PRO A 21 4.66 6.44 -3.52
N PHE A 22 3.34 6.22 -3.38
CA PHE A 22 2.58 6.67 -2.21
C PHE A 22 3.08 6.05 -0.88
N VAL A 23 3.62 4.82 -0.93
CA VAL A 23 4.24 4.15 0.23
C VAL A 23 5.47 4.89 0.78
N ILE A 24 6.10 5.76 -0.04
CA ILE A 24 7.20 6.63 0.36
C ILE A 24 6.64 8.01 0.76
N LYS A 25 5.89 8.66 -0.13
CA LYS A 25 5.42 10.04 0.06
C LYS A 25 4.39 10.19 1.18
N TYR A 26 3.51 9.21 1.32
CA TYR A 26 2.40 9.17 2.28
C TYR A 26 2.51 7.95 3.18
N SER A 27 3.73 7.67 3.67
CA SER A 27 4.02 6.48 4.46
C SER A 27 3.18 6.35 5.75
N ASN A 28 2.56 7.44 6.22
CA ASN A 28 1.67 7.51 7.37
C ASN A 28 0.17 7.39 7.04
N TYR A 29 -0.20 7.39 5.75
CA TYR A 29 -1.60 7.27 5.31
C TYR A 29 -2.10 5.83 5.42
N ASP A 30 -3.42 5.65 5.41
CA ASP A 30 -4.03 4.34 5.65
C ASP A 30 -3.85 3.41 4.45
N SER A 31 -3.81 3.95 3.23
CA SER A 31 -3.47 3.17 2.03
C SER A 31 -2.07 2.57 2.13
N ALA A 32 -1.08 3.36 2.57
CA ALA A 32 0.32 2.94 2.66
C ALA A 32 0.51 1.86 3.73
N LYS A 33 -0.15 2.02 4.88
CA LYS A 33 -0.16 1.01 5.94
C LYS A 33 -0.83 -0.28 5.47
N ALA A 34 -2.02 -0.18 4.85
CA ALA A 34 -2.73 -1.35 4.34
C ALA A 34 -1.92 -2.11 3.27
N PHE A 35 -1.24 -1.38 2.38
CA PHE A 35 -0.35 -1.97 1.38
C PHE A 35 0.81 -2.74 2.04
N LYS A 36 1.49 -2.14 3.04
CA LYS A 36 2.58 -2.81 3.77
C LYS A 36 2.12 -4.10 4.45
N GLU A 37 0.96 -4.10 5.09
CA GLU A 37 0.39 -5.30 5.71
C GLU A 37 0.06 -6.39 4.68
N ILE A 38 -0.43 -6.02 3.50
CA ILE A 38 -0.67 -6.97 2.41
C ILE A 38 0.65 -7.59 1.94
N VAL A 39 1.70 -6.79 1.75
CA VAL A 39 3.03 -7.29 1.36
C VAL A 39 3.58 -8.24 2.41
N LYS A 40 3.45 -7.92 3.70
CA LYS A 40 3.87 -8.80 4.79
C LYS A 40 3.17 -10.17 4.73
N LYS A 41 1.87 -10.21 4.50
CA LYS A 41 1.12 -11.48 4.32
C LYS A 41 1.61 -12.27 3.12
N ILE A 42 1.98 -11.60 2.02
CA ILE A 42 2.55 -12.28 0.84
C ILE A 42 3.88 -12.93 1.21
N GLN A 43 4.75 -12.21 1.93
CA GLN A 43 6.03 -12.76 2.40
C GLN A 43 5.82 -13.97 3.30
N GLU A 44 4.89 -13.91 4.26
CA GLU A 44 4.54 -15.04 5.13
C GLU A 44 3.99 -16.26 4.38
N ILE A 45 3.43 -16.07 3.18
CA ILE A 45 2.96 -17.16 2.32
C ILE A 45 4.13 -17.76 1.52
N LEU A 46 5.04 -16.93 1.02
CA LEU A 46 6.15 -17.33 0.15
C LEU A 46 7.37 -17.88 0.90
N GLU A 47 7.64 -17.37 2.11
CA GLU A 47 8.80 -17.75 2.94
C GLU A 47 8.50 -18.93 3.87
N LYS A 48 7.40 -19.65 3.62
CA LYS A 48 7.13 -20.98 4.19
C LYS A 48 7.88 -22.06 3.43
#